data_AF-A0A3N5TUI8-F1
#
_entry.id   AF-A0A3N5TUI8-F1
#
_cell.length_a   1.000
_cell.length_b   1.000
_cell.length_c   1.000
_cell.angle_alpha   90.00
_cell.angle_beta   90.00
_cell.angle_gamma   90.00
#
_symmetry.space_group_name_H-M   'P 1'
#
loop_
_entity.id
_entity.type
_entity.pdbx_description
1 polymer ?
#
loop_
_entity_poly.entity_id
_entity_poly.type
_entity_poly.pdbx_seq_one_letter_code
_entity_poly.pdbx_strand_id
1 'polypeptide(L)'
;MIIDCHAHIFSSRIISGVSAKSAMVEKLNLQASFAAGRTTTSALEDDCRSAGIDACLILPTAGAAGVRNVNTAFMQLAAGSDFLFTAGTLHPFFGDNKEELLRLREHGVRAIKLCSFSQ
;
A
#
# COMPACT_ATOMS: atom_id res chain seq x y z
N MET A 1 15.73 -14.55 -7.45
CA MET A 1 15.09 -13.68 -6.45
C MET A 1 14.49 -12.48 -7.17
N ILE A 2 13.16 -12.41 -7.26
CA ILE A 2 12.38 -11.32 -7.83
C ILE A 2 11.64 -10.62 -6.68
N ILE A 3 11.83 -9.31 -6.56
CA ILE A 3 11.15 -8.48 -5.56
C ILE A 3 10.28 -7.47 -6.30
N ASP A 4 8.98 -7.46 -6.02
CA ASP A 4 8.11 -6.40 -6.50
C ASP A 4 8.17 -5.21 -5.53
N CYS A 5 8.76 -4.11 -6.01
CA CYS A 5 8.93 -2.89 -5.21
C CYS A 5 7.73 -1.93 -5.31
N HIS A 6 6.62 -2.33 -5.93
CA HIS A 6 5.45 -1.49 -6.15
C HIS A 6 4.13 -2.26 -6.01
N ALA A 7 3.85 -2.75 -4.81
CA ALA A 7 2.58 -3.38 -4.47
C ALA A 7 1.66 -2.46 -3.66
N HIS A 8 0.35 -2.66 -3.78
CA HIS A 8 -0.68 -1.96 -3.00
C HIS A 8 -1.72 -2.96 -2.50
N ILE A 9 -2.23 -2.73 -1.30
CA ILE A 9 -3.40 -3.43 -0.76
C ILE A 9 -4.53 -2.41 -0.62
N PHE A 10 -5.62 -2.64 -1.36
CA PHE A 10 -6.77 -1.73 -1.38
C PHE A 10 -7.93 -2.27 -0.55
N SER A 11 -8.68 -1.36 0.06
CA SER A 11 -9.93 -1.71 0.73
C SER A 11 -11.03 -2.02 -0.30
N SER A 12 -12.04 -2.79 0.14
CA SER A 12 -13.25 -3.04 -0.64
C SER A 12 -13.95 -1.76 -1.09
N ARG A 13 -13.87 -0.68 -0.28
CA ARG A 13 -14.37 0.65 -0.63
C ARG A 13 -13.67 1.24 -1.85
N ILE A 14 -12.34 1.15 -1.91
CA ILE A 14 -11.56 1.64 -3.06
C ILE A 14 -11.91 0.85 -4.32
N ILE A 15 -11.93 -0.48 -4.22
CA ILE A 15 -12.26 -1.35 -5.36
C ILE A 15 -13.67 -1.06 -5.87
N SER A 16 -14.65 -0.91 -4.97
CA SER A 16 -16.02 -0.55 -5.34
C SER A 16 -16.09 0.82 -6.02
N GLY A 17 -15.38 1.82 -5.49
CA GLY A 17 -15.31 3.16 -6.07
C GLY A 17 -14.64 3.22 -7.44
N VAL A 18 -13.63 2.39 -7.68
CA VAL A 18 -12.98 2.24 -8.99
C VAL A 18 -13.92 1.50 -9.96
N SER A 19 -14.52 0.40 -9.52
CA SER A 19 -15.43 -0.43 -10.32
C SER A 19 -16.66 0.34 -10.80
N ALA A 20 -17.15 1.30 -10.00
CA ALA A 20 -18.27 2.17 -10.37
C ALA A 20 -17.93 3.17 -11.50
N LYS A 21 -16.65 3.40 -11.82
CA LYS A 21 -16.19 4.30 -12.89
C LYS A 21 -15.91 3.52 -14.18
N SER A 22 -16.95 2.92 -14.76
CA SER A 22 -16.84 2.01 -15.92
C SER A 22 -16.02 2.58 -17.08
N ALA A 23 -16.26 3.83 -17.49
CA ALA A 23 -15.52 4.47 -18.58
C ALA A 23 -14.00 4.60 -18.27
N MET A 24 -13.62 4.82 -17.02
CA MET A 24 -12.21 4.86 -16.60
C MET A 24 -11.60 3.46 -16.59
N VAL A 25 -12.34 2.47 -16.08
CA VAL A 25 -11.92 1.07 -16.05
C VAL A 25 -11.65 0.54 -17.45
N GLU A 26 -12.57 0.80 -18.38
CA GLU A 26 -12.43 0.41 -19.79
C GLU A 26 -11.25 1.13 -20.45
N LYS A 27 -11.18 2.46 -20.34
CA LYS A 27 -10.12 3.27 -20.96
C LYS A 27 -8.71 2.89 -20.50
N LEU A 28 -8.55 2.51 -19.23
CA LEU A 28 -7.27 2.15 -18.64
C LEU A 28 -7.02 0.63 -18.61
N ASN A 29 -7.94 -0.16 -19.18
CA ASN A 29 -7.90 -1.63 -19.17
C ASN A 29 -7.64 -2.21 -17.77
N LEU A 30 -8.31 -1.66 -16.76
CA LEU A 30 -8.14 -2.09 -15.38
C LEU A 30 -8.85 -3.42 -15.13
N GLN A 31 -8.17 -4.35 -14.47
CA GLN A 31 -8.74 -5.62 -14.03
C GLN A 31 -9.57 -5.45 -12.74
N ALA A 32 -10.52 -4.51 -12.73
CA ALA A 32 -11.28 -4.15 -11.53
C ALA A 32 -12.16 -5.30 -11.00
N SER A 33 -12.69 -6.14 -11.90
CA SER A 33 -13.45 -7.35 -11.54
C SER A 33 -12.57 -8.40 -10.87
N PHE A 34 -11.33 -8.57 -11.32
CA PHE A 34 -10.35 -9.47 -10.71
C PHE A 34 -10.00 -9.03 -9.27
N ALA A 35 -9.91 -7.73 -9.03
CA ALA A 35 -9.59 -7.19 -7.70
C ALA A 35 -10.72 -7.42 -6.67
N ALA A 36 -11.96 -7.70 -7.09
CA ALA A 36 -13.08 -7.88 -6.18
C ALA A 36 -12.84 -9.04 -5.20
N GLY A 37 -12.97 -8.77 -3.90
CA GLY A 37 -12.71 -9.76 -2.84
C GLY A 37 -11.24 -10.04 -2.54
N ARG A 38 -10.29 -9.52 -3.35
CA ARG A 38 -8.84 -9.66 -3.16
C ARG A 38 -8.26 -8.53 -2.32
N THR A 39 -8.81 -8.33 -1.12
CA THR A 39 -8.46 -7.19 -0.24
C THR A 39 -7.55 -7.57 0.93
N THR A 40 -7.05 -8.80 0.97
CA THR A 40 -6.24 -9.33 2.06
C THR A 40 -4.77 -9.43 1.67
N THR A 41 -3.87 -9.47 2.66
CA THR A 41 -2.45 -9.75 2.46
C THR A 41 -2.25 -11.13 1.84
N SER A 42 -2.99 -12.15 2.29
CA SER A 42 -2.91 -13.50 1.74
C SER A 42 -3.22 -13.55 0.23
N ALA A 43 -4.25 -12.84 -0.23
CA ALA A 43 -4.60 -12.81 -1.65
C ALA A 43 -3.51 -12.14 -2.50
N LEU A 44 -2.83 -11.12 -1.96
CA LEU A 44 -1.67 -10.51 -2.62
C LEU A 44 -0.48 -11.47 -2.65
N GLU A 45 -0.17 -12.10 -1.51
CA GLU A 45 0.93 -13.07 -1.41
C GLU A 45 0.75 -14.26 -2.35
N ASP A 46 -0.46 -14.83 -2.43
CA ASP A 46 -0.80 -15.94 -3.32
C ASP A 46 -0.60 -15.54 -4.80
N ASP A 47 -1.08 -14.36 -5.20
CA ASP A 47 -0.87 -13.84 -6.56
C ASP A 47 0.63 -13.69 -6.86
N CYS A 48 1.36 -13.03 -5.97
CA CYS A 48 2.78 -12.77 -6.15
C CYS A 48 3.59 -14.07 -6.21
N ARG A 49 3.33 -15.03 -5.32
CA ARG A 49 4.00 -16.34 -5.32
C ARG A 49 3.67 -17.13 -6.58
N SER A 50 2.42 -17.11 -7.05
CA SER A 50 2.03 -17.77 -8.31
C SER A 50 2.72 -17.17 -9.54
N ALA A 51 3.12 -15.90 -9.46
CA ALA A 51 3.88 -15.19 -10.49
C ALA A 51 5.42 -15.33 -10.36
N GLY A 52 5.91 -16.10 -9.37
CA GLY A 52 7.34 -16.29 -9.13
C GLY A 52 8.03 -15.11 -8.43
N ILE A 53 7.28 -14.27 -7.71
CA ILE A 53 7.81 -13.18 -6.88
C ILE A 53 8.17 -13.74 -5.49
N ASP A 54 9.32 -13.35 -4.97
CA ASP A 54 9.88 -13.83 -3.69
C ASP A 54 9.59 -12.90 -2.50
N ALA A 55 9.33 -11.61 -2.76
CA ALA A 55 8.91 -10.64 -1.75
C ALA A 55 8.25 -9.40 -2.38
N CYS A 56 7.49 -8.64 -1.58
CA CYS A 56 6.84 -7.40 -2.03
C CYS A 56 7.05 -6.23 -1.07
N LEU A 57 7.26 -5.03 -1.61
CA LEU A 57 7.19 -3.77 -0.87
C LEU A 57 5.81 -3.14 -1.08
N ILE A 58 4.99 -3.13 -0.03
CA ILE A 58 3.69 -2.46 -0.03
C ILE A 58 3.85 -0.95 0.23
N LEU A 59 3.13 -0.14 -0.54
CA LEU A 59 3.29 1.31 -0.59
C LEU A 59 2.03 2.04 -0.07
N PRO A 60 2.00 2.48 1.20
CA PRO A 60 0.86 3.22 1.70
C PRO A 60 0.73 4.62 1.09
N THR A 61 -0.48 5.16 1.15
CA THR A 61 -0.77 6.58 0.93
C THR A 61 -1.83 7.04 1.93
N ALA A 62 -1.71 8.28 2.39
CA ALA A 62 -2.62 8.85 3.38
C ALA A 62 -2.84 10.34 3.13
N GLY A 63 -4.05 10.84 3.46
CA GLY A 63 -4.25 12.27 3.69
C GLY A 63 -3.58 12.72 4.99
N ALA A 64 -3.41 14.02 5.19
CA ALA A 64 -2.69 14.60 6.33
C ALA A 64 -3.07 14.02 7.70
N ALA A 65 -4.37 13.94 8.00
CA ALA A 65 -4.86 13.41 9.28
C ALA A 65 -4.68 11.88 9.43
N GLY A 66 -4.44 11.17 8.33
CA GLY A 66 -4.36 9.71 8.29
C GLY A 66 -2.95 9.13 8.38
N VAL A 67 -1.90 9.95 8.26
CA VAL A 67 -0.50 9.49 8.14
C VAL A 67 -0.13 8.45 9.19
N ARG A 68 -0.31 8.77 10.48
CA ARG A 68 0.08 7.87 11.58
C ARG A 68 -0.76 6.59 11.64
N ASN A 69 -2.06 6.67 11.38
CA ASN A 69 -2.95 5.51 11.40
C ASN A 69 -2.62 4.55 10.24
N VAL A 70 -2.40 5.10 9.04
CA VAL A 70 -2.04 4.30 7.86
C VAL A 70 -0.68 3.64 8.03
N ASN A 71 0.34 4.37 8.48
CA ASN A 71 1.66 3.79 8.76
C ASN A 71 1.59 2.67 9.79
N THR A 72 0.81 2.86 10.87
CA THR A 72 0.62 1.82 11.89
C THR A 72 -0.02 0.57 11.31
N ALA A 73 -1.09 0.73 10.53
CA ALA A 73 -1.78 -0.39 9.91
C ALA A 73 -0.84 -1.16 8.96
N PHE A 74 -0.08 -0.46 8.12
CA PHE A 74 0.84 -1.09 7.18
C PHE A 74 2.02 -1.79 7.86
N MET A 75 2.54 -1.24 8.96
CA MET A 75 3.54 -1.93 9.77
C MET A 75 2.97 -3.22 10.39
N GLN A 76 1.72 -3.22 10.84
CA GLN A 76 1.05 -4.42 11.36
C GLN A 76 0.85 -5.48 10.26
N LEU A 77 0.47 -5.08 9.05
CA LEU A 77 0.34 -5.99 7.91
C LEU A 77 1.68 -6.65 7.57
N ALA A 78 2.76 -5.85 7.48
CA ALA A 78 4.10 -6.36 7.19
C ALA A 78 4.63 -7.26 8.32
N ALA A 79 4.42 -6.90 9.59
CA ALA A 79 4.87 -7.70 10.73
C ALA A 79 4.19 -9.08 10.81
N GLY A 80 3.00 -9.23 10.22
CA GLY A 80 2.26 -10.49 10.12
C GLY A 80 2.64 -11.37 8.93
N SER A 81 3.64 -10.99 8.14
CA SER A 81 4.03 -11.66 6.90
C SER A 81 5.55 -11.89 6.84
N ASP A 82 5.97 -13.02 6.28
CA ASP A 82 7.37 -13.28 5.94
C ASP A 82 7.75 -12.76 4.54
N PHE A 83 6.76 -12.27 3.80
CA PHE A 83 6.85 -11.91 2.38
C PHE A 83 6.73 -10.40 2.15
N LEU A 84 5.95 -9.72 2.99
CA LEU A 84 5.61 -8.31 2.83
C LEU A 84 6.55 -7.41 3.65
N PHE A 85 7.17 -6.46 2.94
CA PHE A 85 7.83 -5.29 3.50
C PHE A 85 6.94 -4.07 3.31
N THR A 86 7.03 -3.06 4.16
CA THR A 86 6.29 -1.80 3.98
C THR A 86 7.20 -0.59 3.87
N ALA A 87 6.81 0.35 3.01
CA ALA A 87 7.24 1.74 3.14
C ALA A 87 6.37 2.45 4.18
N GLY A 88 6.85 3.59 4.69
CA GLY A 88 5.99 4.59 5.34
C GLY A 88 5.44 5.58 4.32
N THR A 89 4.44 6.36 4.70
CA THR A 89 3.96 7.52 3.94
C THR A 89 4.04 8.78 4.80
N LEU A 90 4.13 9.92 4.14
CA LEU A 90 4.13 11.26 4.74
C LEU A 90 3.20 12.16 3.96
N HIS A 91 2.82 13.29 4.55
CA HIS A 91 2.01 14.31 3.92
C HIS A 91 2.53 15.71 4.30
N PRO A 92 2.65 16.68 3.37
CA PRO A 92 3.21 17.99 3.70
C PRO A 92 2.46 18.75 4.80
N PHE A 93 1.13 18.64 4.83
CA PHE A 93 0.29 19.20 5.89
C PHE A 93 0.15 18.35 7.17
N PHE A 94 0.92 17.26 7.30
CA PHE A 94 1.02 16.54 8.57
C PHE A 94 2.07 17.23 9.46
N GLY A 95 1.65 17.73 10.63
CA GLY A 95 2.50 18.57 11.49
C GLY A 95 3.74 17.88 12.03
N ASP A 96 3.69 16.56 12.22
CA ASP A 96 4.70 15.80 12.96
C ASP A 96 5.52 14.86 12.06
N ASN A 97 5.81 15.30 10.82
CA ASN A 97 6.53 14.49 9.84
C ASN A 97 7.90 13.98 10.36
N LYS A 98 8.62 14.82 11.11
CA LYS A 98 9.93 14.46 11.67
C LYS A 98 9.79 13.34 12.69
N GLU A 99 8.85 13.47 13.62
CA GLU A 99 8.57 12.51 14.67
C GLU A 99 8.08 11.19 14.08
N GLU A 100 7.23 11.23 13.04
CA GLU A 100 6.79 10.02 12.36
C GLU A 100 7.91 9.32 11.58
N LEU A 101 8.84 10.07 10.94
CA LEU A 101 10.04 9.47 10.33
C LEU A 101 10.91 8.75 11.36
N LEU A 102 11.12 9.35 12.54
CA LEU A 102 11.86 8.71 13.62
C LEU A 102 11.15 7.44 14.09
N ARG A 103 9.83 7.50 14.30
CA ARG A 103 9.03 6.34 14.71
C ARG A 103 9.09 5.20 13.68
N LEU A 104 8.94 5.52 12.39
CA LEU A 104 9.06 4.55 11.30
C LEU A 104 10.43 3.85 11.32
N ARG A 105 11.50 4.62 11.49
CA ARG A 105 12.86 4.09 11.59
C ARG A 105 13.04 3.18 12.81
N GLU A 106 12.49 3.56 13.97
CA GLU A 106 12.52 2.75 15.20
C GLU A 106 11.81 1.39 15.00
N HIS A 107 10.77 1.34 14.17
CA HIS A 107 10.06 0.11 13.82
C HIS A 107 10.67 -0.61 12.61
N GLY A 108 11.86 -0.22 12.17
CA GLY A 108 12.59 -0.89 11.10
C GLY A 108 12.11 -0.57 9.68
N VAL A 109 11.21 0.40 9.49
CA VAL A 109 10.80 0.87 8.17
C VAL A 109 11.92 1.71 7.54
N ARG A 110 12.37 1.31 6.35
CA ARG A 110 13.53 1.90 5.66
C ARG A 110 13.20 2.67 4.38
N ALA A 111 11.94 2.70 3.99
CA ALA A 111 11.48 3.34 2.76
C ALA A 111 10.31 4.27 3.04
N ILE A 112 10.20 5.35 2.25
CA ILE A 112 9.08 6.29 2.30
C ILE A 112 8.49 6.45 0.91
N LYS A 113 7.16 6.29 0.79
CA LYS A 113 6.38 6.63 -0.38
C LYS A 113 5.80 8.03 -0.22
N LEU A 114 6.30 8.97 -1.00
CA LEU A 114 5.71 10.29 -1.16
C LEU A 114 4.74 10.29 -2.34
N CYS A 115 3.56 10.88 -2.15
CA CYS A 115 2.62 11.12 -3.23
C CYS A 115 2.97 12.45 -3.90
N SER A 116 3.15 12.43 -5.22
CA SER A 116 3.47 13.63 -6.02
C SER A 116 2.29 14.59 -6.15
N PHE A 117 1.06 14.14 -5.87
CA PHE A 117 -0.15 14.98 -5.95
C PHE A 117 -0.46 15.75 -4.66
N SER A 118 0.30 15.50 -3.59
CA SER A 118 0.15 16.17 -2.29
C SER A 118 1.29 17.14 -1.98
N GLN A 119 2.21 17.36 -2.92
CA GLN A 119 3.28 18.37 -2.85
C GLN A 119 2.80 19.72 -3.37
#